data_AF-A0A7W7L2H7-F1
#
_entry.id   AF-A0A7W7L2H7-F1
#
_cell.length_a   1.000
_cell.length_b   1.000
_cell.length_c   1.000
_cell.angle_alpha   90.00
_cell.angle_beta   90.00
_cell.angle_gamma   90.00
#
_symmetry.space_group_name_H-M   'P 1'
#
loop_
_entity.id
_entity.type
_entity.pdbx_description
1 polymer ?
#
loop_
_entity_poly.entity_id
_entity_poly.type
_entity_poly.pdbx_seq_one_letter_code
_entity_poly.pdbx_strand_id
1 'polypeptide(L)'
;MVRRRLTFTERMEISTGSKAGWGVRKIASHLGRCPSVVSRELRPNSTKTRGYQAVTADVKAQRQRSRPQVRKVAKDPVLEARVNADLAASWMPKGLVHV
;
A
#
# COMPACT_ATOMS: atom_id res chain seq x y z
N MET A 1 -4.81 -4.09 -13.50
CA MET A 1 -3.99 -5.07 -12.75
C MET A 1 -3.46 -4.42 -11.47
N VAL A 2 -3.85 -4.90 -10.29
CA VAL A 2 -3.41 -4.32 -9.00
C VAL A 2 -1.99 -4.82 -8.69
N ARG A 3 -1.04 -3.91 -8.48
CA ARG A 3 0.34 -4.29 -8.13
C ARG A 3 0.39 -4.73 -6.66
N ARG A 4 0.62 -6.01 -6.40
CA ARG A 4 0.82 -6.55 -5.03
C ARG A 4 2.01 -5.86 -4.37
N ARG A 5 1.77 -5.20 -3.23
CA ARG A 5 2.80 -4.52 -2.42
C ARG A 5 3.84 -5.52 -1.91
N LEU A 6 5.02 -5.00 -1.55
CA LEU A 6 6.02 -5.80 -0.83
C LEU A 6 5.57 -6.00 0.62
N THR A 7 5.74 -7.22 1.11
CA THR A 7 5.61 -7.58 2.52
C THR A 7 6.87 -7.16 3.29
N PHE A 8 6.81 -7.19 4.62
CA PHE A 8 7.99 -6.94 5.45
C PHE A 8 9.10 -7.98 5.18
N THR A 9 8.74 -9.26 5.07
CA THR A 9 9.69 -10.35 4.77
C THR A 9 10.38 -10.15 3.43
N GLU A 10 9.64 -9.81 2.37
CA GLU A 10 10.25 -9.53 1.07
C GLU A 10 11.22 -8.33 1.14
N ARG A 11 10.94 -7.31 1.96
CA ARG A 11 11.89 -6.21 2.19
C ARG A 11 13.13 -6.64 2.97
N MET A 12 12.98 -7.52 3.96
CA MET A 12 14.12 -8.07 4.69
C MET A 12 15.04 -8.85 3.74
N GLU A 13 14.48 -9.66 2.85
CA GLU A 13 15.25 -10.37 1.82
C GLU A 13 15.92 -9.42 0.82
N ILE A 14 15.28 -8.32 0.42
CA ILE A 14 15.93 -7.26 -0.38
C ILE A 14 17.14 -6.68 0.38
N SER A 15 17.02 -6.43 1.69
CA SER A 15 18.13 -5.91 2.50
C SER A 15 19.28 -6.91 2.61
N THR A 16 18.97 -8.18 2.89
CA THR A 16 19.97 -9.26 2.95
C THR A 16 20.66 -9.45 1.60
N GLY A 17 19.90 -9.56 0.51
CA GLY A 17 20.45 -9.69 -0.84
C GLY A 17 21.31 -8.49 -1.24
N SER A 18 20.87 -7.27 -0.92
CA SER A 18 21.64 -6.05 -1.19
C SER A 18 22.97 -6.02 -0.40
N LYS A 19 22.98 -6.45 0.87
CA LYS A 19 24.20 -6.54 1.69
C LYS A 19 25.14 -7.64 1.19
N ALA A 20 24.58 -8.72 0.66
CA ALA A 20 25.33 -9.79 -0.01
C ALA A 20 25.82 -9.41 -1.42
N GLY A 21 25.68 -8.15 -1.85
CA GLY A 21 26.14 -7.67 -3.16
C GLY A 21 25.29 -8.12 -4.35
N TRP A 22 24.08 -8.63 -4.12
CA TRP A 22 23.23 -9.08 -5.23
C TRP A 22 22.66 -7.89 -6.02
N GLY A 23 22.71 -8.00 -7.35
CA GLY A 23 22.06 -7.06 -8.23
C GLY A 23 20.53 -7.19 -8.23
N VAL A 24 19.85 -6.14 -8.69
CA VAL A 24 18.37 -6.03 -8.74
C VAL A 24 17.70 -7.26 -9.36
N ARG A 25 18.22 -7.76 -10.48
CA ARG A 25 17.62 -8.91 -11.20
C ARG A 25 17.71 -10.21 -10.39
N LYS A 26 18.81 -10.41 -9.66
CA LYS A 26 19.01 -11.60 -8.82
C LYS A 26 18.06 -11.58 -7.62
N ILE A 27 17.97 -10.44 -6.93
CA ILE A 27 17.03 -10.24 -5.83
C ILE A 27 15.58 -10.44 -6.32
N ALA A 28 15.23 -9.88 -7.47
CA ALA A 28 13.89 -10.01 -8.02
C ALA A 28 13.53 -11.46 -8.38
N SER A 29 14.46 -12.20 -8.97
CA SER A 29 14.28 -13.62 -9.30
C SER A 29 14.13 -14.47 -8.04
N HIS A 30 14.93 -14.20 -7.00
CA HIS A 30 14.83 -14.89 -5.70
C HIS A 30 13.44 -14.70 -5.06
N LEU A 31 12.88 -13.49 -5.17
CA LEU A 31 11.57 -13.14 -4.60
C LEU A 31 10.38 -13.55 -5.49
N GLY A 32 10.60 -14.05 -6.71
CA GLY A 32 9.54 -14.24 -7.69
C GLY A 32 8.83 -12.93 -8.06
N ARG A 33 9.55 -11.80 -8.06
CA ARG A 33 9.02 -10.47 -8.38
C ARG A 33 9.64 -9.90 -9.65
N CYS A 34 8.99 -8.92 -10.28
CA CYS A 34 9.58 -8.22 -11.40
C CYS A 34 10.76 -7.34 -10.94
N PRO A 35 11.86 -7.23 -11.71
CA PRO A 35 13.00 -6.35 -11.38
C PRO A 35 12.60 -4.89 -11.13
N SER A 36 11.55 -4.41 -11.80
CA SER A 36 11.00 -3.07 -11.60
C SER A 36 10.37 -2.85 -10.23
N VAL A 37 9.98 -3.91 -9.50
CA VAL A 37 9.51 -3.85 -8.11
C VAL A 37 10.68 -3.58 -7.19
N VAL A 38 11.72 -4.38 -7.29
CA VAL A 38 12.92 -4.24 -6.46
C VAL A 38 13.62 -2.90 -6.73
N SER A 39 13.76 -2.49 -7.99
CA SER A 39 14.33 -1.18 -8.34
C SER A 39 13.56 -0.01 -7.74
N ARG A 40 12.22 -0.03 -7.84
CA ARG A 40 11.36 1.04 -7.27
C ARG A 40 11.36 1.04 -5.75
N GLU A 41 11.58 -0.10 -5.11
CA GLU A 41 11.73 -0.21 -3.66
C GLU A 41 13.09 0.36 -3.20
N LEU A 42 14.18 0.00 -3.89
CA LEU A 42 15.54 0.42 -3.52
C LEU A 42 15.77 1.92 -3.75
N ARG A 43 15.33 2.46 -4.90
CA ARG A 43 15.67 3.82 -5.35
C ARG A 43 15.33 4.93 -4.33
N PRO A 44 14.15 4.95 -3.68
CA PRO A 44 13.81 5.96 -2.68
C PRO A 44 14.21 5.58 -1.24
N ASN A 45 14.71 4.37 -1.00
CA ASN A 45 14.91 3.82 0.35
C ASN A 45 16.36 3.32 0.60
N SER A 46 17.28 3.61 -0.32
CA SER A 46 18.69 3.27 -0.19
C SER A 46 19.53 4.55 -0.18
N THR A 47 20.51 4.62 0.73
CA THR A 47 21.50 5.70 0.74
C THR A 47 22.89 5.14 0.42
N LYS A 48 23.81 6.00 -0.04
CA LYS A 48 25.19 5.58 -0.32
C LYS A 48 25.91 5.05 0.93
N THR A 49 25.63 5.63 2.08
CA THR A 49 26.34 5.33 3.34
C THR A 49 25.71 4.19 4.14
N ARG A 50 24.39 4.00 4.08
CA ARG A 50 23.67 2.98 4.88
C ARG A 50 23.06 1.86 4.03
N GLY A 51 23.11 1.95 2.71
CA GLY A 51 22.43 1.03 1.83
C GLY A 51 20.92 1.03 2.04
N TYR A 52 20.26 -0.07 1.68
CA TYR A 52 18.82 -0.23 1.82
C TYR A 52 18.41 -0.66 3.23
N GLN A 53 17.43 0.06 3.80
CA GLN A 53 16.95 -0.12 5.17
C GLN A 53 15.49 -0.60 5.17
N ALA A 54 15.29 -1.91 5.34
CA ALA A 54 13.99 -2.56 5.26
C ALA A 54 12.96 -2.03 6.28
N VAL A 55 13.37 -1.87 7.54
CA VAL A 55 12.50 -1.37 8.62
C VAL A 55 12.03 0.04 8.33
N THR A 56 12.94 0.94 7.95
CA THR A 56 12.59 2.33 7.61
C THR A 56 11.65 2.38 6.41
N ALA A 57 11.90 1.56 5.38
CA ALA A 57 11.04 1.47 4.21
C ALA A 57 9.62 0.98 4.55
N ASP A 58 9.51 -0.03 5.43
CA ASP A 58 8.20 -0.54 5.84
C ASP A 58 7.42 0.45 6.71
N VAL A 59 8.07 1.08 7.70
CA VAL A 59 7.44 2.13 8.52
C VAL A 59 6.94 3.28 7.65
N LYS A 60 7.75 3.72 6.67
CA LYS A 60 7.35 4.74 5.70
C LYS A 60 6.14 4.29 4.88
N ALA A 61 6.13 3.05 4.39
CA ALA A 61 5.01 2.49 3.63
C ALA A 61 3.74 2.34 4.50
N GLN A 62 3.88 2.00 5.78
CA GLN A 62 2.77 1.94 6.72
C GLN A 62 2.19 3.33 6.95
N ARG A 63 3.02 4.33 7.27
CA ARG A 63 2.59 5.74 7.44
C ARG A 63 1.85 6.27 6.21
N GLN A 64 2.36 6.00 5.00
CA GLN A 64 1.69 6.39 3.76
C GLN A 64 0.35 5.71 3.57
N ARG A 65 0.21 4.43 3.96
CA ARG A 65 -1.05 3.69 3.90
C ARG A 65 -2.06 4.18 4.94
N SER A 66 -1.59 4.54 6.13
CA SER A 66 -2.43 5.03 7.23
C SER A 66 -2.93 6.46 7.03
N ARG A 67 -2.33 7.22 6.10
CA ARG A 67 -2.75 8.60 5.82
C ARG A 67 -4.24 8.60 5.42
N PRO A 68 -5.13 9.29 6.17
CA PRO A 68 -6.52 9.42 5.80
C PRO A 68 -6.62 10.00 4.39
N GLN A 69 -7.19 9.23 3.47
CA GLN A 69 -7.57 9.75 2.17
C GLN A 69 -8.96 10.32 2.32
N VAL A 70 -9.09 11.64 2.14
CA VAL A 70 -10.42 12.27 2.06
C VAL A 70 -11.18 11.52 0.97
N ARG A 71 -12.26 10.83 1.37
CA ARG A 71 -13.10 10.09 0.43
C ARG A 71 -13.65 11.09 -0.57
N LYS A 72 -13.76 10.72 -1.84
CA LYS A 72 -14.25 11.62 -2.90
C LYS A 72 -15.57 12.31 -2.50
N VAL A 73 -16.45 11.55 -1.85
CA VAL A 73 -17.74 12.02 -1.30
C VAL A 73 -17.54 13.12 -0.25
N ALA A 74 -16.67 12.91 0.73
CA ALA A 74 -16.40 13.88 1.80
C ALA A 74 -15.64 15.15 1.33
N LYS A 75 -15.16 15.19 0.08
CA LYS A 75 -14.52 16.37 -0.52
C LYS A 75 -15.49 17.22 -1.36
N ASP A 76 -16.63 16.65 -1.75
CA ASP A 76 -17.57 17.25 -2.69
C ASP A 76 -18.97 17.27 -2.03
N PRO A 77 -19.40 18.44 -1.51
CA PRO A 77 -20.69 18.56 -0.83
C PRO A 77 -21.89 18.16 -1.69
N VAL A 78 -21.80 18.31 -3.02
CA VAL A 78 -22.87 17.91 -3.95
C VAL A 78 -22.94 16.40 -4.04
N LEU A 79 -21.78 15.75 -4.14
CA LEU A 79 -21.69 14.29 -4.15
C LEU A 79 -22.12 13.69 -2.80
N GLU A 80 -21.77 14.33 -1.68
CA GLU A 80 -22.20 13.92 -0.34
C GLU A 80 -23.72 13.97 -0.19
N ALA A 81 -24.35 15.08 -0.56
CA ALA A 81 -25.80 15.23 -0.53
C ALA A 81 -26.49 14.16 -1.39
N ARG A 82 -25.95 13.90 -2.60
CA ARG A 82 -26.50 12.89 -3.50
C ARG A 82 -26.39 11.47 -2.94
N VAL A 83 -25.22 11.09 -2.44
CA VAL A 83 -25.00 9.76 -1.84
C VAL A 83 -25.92 9.55 -0.63
N ASN A 84 -26.10 10.56 0.22
CA ASN A 84 -27.00 10.47 1.38
C ASN A 84 -28.47 10.34 0.96
N ALA A 85 -28.91 11.07 -0.07
CA ALA A 85 -30.27 10.94 -0.60
C ALA A 85 -30.52 9.54 -1.20
N ASP A 86 -29.58 9.02 -1.98
CA ASP A 86 -29.69 7.68 -2.58
C ASP A 86 -29.66 6.57 -1.51
N LEU A 87 -28.86 6.73 -0.44
CA LEU A 87 -28.85 5.81 0.71
C LEU A 87 -30.17 5.83 1.49
N ALA A 88 -30.77 7.01 1.70
CA ALA A 88 -32.06 7.14 2.36
C ALA A 88 -33.19 6.53 1.53
N ALA A 89 -33.17 6.72 0.21
CA ALA A 89 -34.15 6.14 -0.71
C ALA A 89 -34.01 4.61 -0.85
N SER A 90 -32.79 4.09 -0.73
CA SER A 90 -32.51 2.65 -0.80
C SER A 90 -32.73 1.92 0.54
N TRP A 91 -33.01 2.65 1.61
CA TRP A 91 -33.27 2.06 2.92
C TRP A 91 -34.69 1.46 2.95
N MET A 92 -34.78 0.15 2.77
CA MET A 92 -35.94 -0.64 3.21
C MET A 92 -35.68 -1.14 4.63
N PRO A 93 -36.46 -0.74 5.65
CA PRO A 93 -36.29 -1.25 7.00
C PRO A 93 -36.72 -2.71 7.04
N LYS A 94 -35.78 -3.65 6.95
CA LYS A 94 -36.02 -5.04 7.34
C LYS A 94 -35.96 -5.13 8.85
N GLY A 95 -37.11 -5.04 9.51
CA GLY A 95 -37.31 -5.55 10.87
C GLY A 95 -37.77 -4.51 11.89
N LEU A 96 -39.07 -4.21 11.87
CA LEU A 96 -39.83 -3.91 13.09
C LEU A 96 -41.12 -4.73 13.02
N VAL A 97 -40.99 -6.05 13.14
CA VAL A 97 -42.11 -6.91 13.52
C VAL A 97 -42.21 -6.81 15.04
N HIS A 98 -43.30 -6.19 15.51
CA HIS A 98 -43.73 -6.21 16.90
C HIS A 98 -43.82 -7.67 17.38
N VAL A 99 -43.29 -7.93 18.58
CA VAL A 99 -43.65 -9.10 19.41
C VAL A 99 -44.96 -8.81 20.11
#